data_AF-A0A377KHN8-F1
#
_entry.id   AF-A0A377KHN8-F1
#
_cell.length_a   1.000
_cell.length_b   1.000
_cell.length_c   1.000
_cell.angle_alpha   90.00
_cell.angle_beta   90.00
_cell.angle_gamma   90.00
#
_symmetry.space_group_name_H-M   'P 1'
#
loop_
_entity.id
_entity.type
_entity.pdbx_description
1 polymer ?
#
loop_
_entity_poly.entity_id
_entity_poly.type
_entity_poly.pdbx_seq_one_letter_code
_entity_poly.pdbx_strand_id
1 'polypeptide(L)'
;MWTISKKKKAYAEAVTVLKASIEMDNHSPDLVLLHRYSLKRLYQKLGNIQEYANQIYRLLIENSVVDMNLIHQLKKVCTPEEWEKRSADLFEKLRNHVGVGLFYSQQKRYDLLLDHVLKAPGLEDASHYFIYLKKHAPDALLQKYEYELRKMAQPTGTRTHYHKIARLITEMASLPNSIVSAQLLIKELKEKYPRRKALLEELKLVEKKL
;
A
#
# COMPACT_ATOMS: atom_id res chain seq x y z
N MET A 1 -48.20 -11.92 2.26
CA MET A 1 -47.23 -12.97 1.87
C MET A 1 -46.96 -13.05 0.36
N TRP A 2 -47.92 -12.72 -0.53
CA TRP A 2 -47.77 -12.83 -1.99
C TRP A 2 -46.69 -11.92 -2.63
N THR A 3 -46.52 -10.69 -2.13
CA THR A 3 -45.55 -9.70 -2.66
C THR A 3 -44.09 -10.00 -2.32
N ILE A 4 -43.82 -10.69 -1.20
CA ILE A 4 -42.47 -11.05 -0.76
C ILE A 4 -41.92 -12.22 -1.60
N SER A 5 -42.78 -13.19 -1.94
CA SER A 5 -42.43 -14.33 -2.79
C SER A 5 -42.06 -13.90 -4.22
N LYS A 6 -42.84 -12.99 -4.83
CA LYS A 6 -42.57 -12.47 -6.17
C LYS A 6 -41.26 -11.67 -6.26
N LYS A 7 -40.96 -10.86 -5.23
CA LYS A 7 -39.67 -10.14 -5.12
C LYS A 7 -38.49 -11.09 -5.02
N LYS A 8 -38.56 -12.13 -4.19
CA LYS A 8 -37.49 -13.14 -4.07
C LYS A 8 -37.22 -13.86 -5.39
N LYS A 9 -38.27 -14.19 -6.15
CA LYS A 9 -38.14 -14.82 -7.48
C LYS A 9 -37.42 -13.90 -8.49
N ALA A 10 -37.85 -12.64 -8.60
CA ALA A 10 -37.23 -11.67 -9.50
C ALA A 10 -35.75 -11.40 -9.15
N TYR A 11 -35.40 -11.42 -7.86
CA TYR A 11 -34.01 -11.30 -7.44
C TYR A 11 -33.15 -12.52 -7.77
N ALA A 12 -33.71 -13.74 -7.68
CA ALA A 12 -32.99 -14.95 -8.09
C ALA A 12 -32.71 -14.94 -9.60
N GLU A 13 -33.69 -14.52 -10.41
CA GLU A 13 -33.52 -14.33 -11.85
C GLU A 13 -32.44 -13.27 -12.14
N ALA A 14 -32.44 -12.13 -11.43
CA ALA A 14 -31.41 -11.10 -11.57
C ALA A 14 -30.01 -11.60 -11.21
N VAL A 15 -29.86 -12.44 -10.17
CA VAL A 15 -28.57 -13.09 -9.85
C VAL A 15 -28.10 -13.95 -11.02
N THR A 16 -28.98 -14.77 -11.59
CA THR A 16 -28.64 -15.65 -12.72
C THR A 16 -28.21 -14.86 -13.94
N VAL A 17 -28.96 -13.80 -14.30
CA VAL A 17 -28.62 -12.93 -15.42
C VAL A 17 -27.26 -12.27 -15.20
N LEU A 18 -27.01 -11.68 -14.03
CA LEU A 18 -25.73 -11.02 -13.75
C LEU A 18 -24.53 -12.00 -13.78
N LYS A 19 -24.73 -13.24 -13.34
CA LYS A 19 -23.68 -14.28 -13.44
C LYS A 19 -23.38 -14.62 -14.91
N ALA A 20 -24.42 -14.81 -15.73
CA ALA A 20 -24.25 -15.03 -17.16
C ALA A 20 -23.58 -13.83 -17.85
N SER A 21 -23.96 -12.59 -17.49
CA SER A 21 -23.33 -11.38 -18.03
C SER A 21 -21.84 -11.30 -17.72
N ILE A 22 -21.40 -11.72 -16.52
CA ILE A 22 -19.97 -11.79 -16.19
C ILE A 22 -19.22 -12.77 -17.09
N GLU A 23 -19.82 -13.91 -17.42
CA GLU A 23 -19.22 -14.90 -18.31
C GLU A 23 -19.15 -14.39 -19.76
N MET A 24 -20.20 -13.73 -20.23
CA MET A 24 -20.28 -13.16 -21.58
C MET A 24 -19.33 -11.97 -21.77
N ASP A 25 -19.28 -11.06 -20.79
CA ASP A 25 -18.49 -9.83 -20.85
C ASP A 25 -17.05 -10.02 -20.33
N ASN A 26 -16.56 -11.26 -20.23
CA ASN A 26 -15.25 -11.58 -19.65
C ASN A 26 -14.06 -10.87 -20.33
N HIS A 27 -14.26 -10.43 -21.57
CA HIS A 27 -13.29 -9.69 -22.37
C HIS A 27 -13.16 -8.22 -21.94
N SER A 28 -14.05 -7.73 -21.07
CA SER A 28 -14.06 -6.35 -20.56
C SER A 28 -14.01 -6.35 -19.03
N PRO A 29 -12.83 -6.12 -18.44
CA PRO A 29 -12.69 -6.03 -16.98
C PRO A 29 -13.65 -5.01 -16.34
N ASP A 30 -13.86 -3.86 -16.98
CA ASP A 30 -14.75 -2.82 -16.47
C ASP A 30 -16.22 -3.28 -16.40
N LEU A 31 -16.71 -3.97 -17.44
CA LEU A 31 -18.07 -4.53 -17.43
C LEU A 31 -18.21 -5.62 -16.37
N VAL A 32 -17.23 -6.51 -16.25
CA VAL A 32 -17.20 -7.54 -15.20
C VAL A 32 -17.29 -6.90 -13.81
N LEU A 33 -16.51 -5.86 -13.54
CA LEU A 33 -16.56 -5.13 -12.27
C LEU A 33 -17.94 -4.52 -12.01
N LEU A 34 -18.56 -3.88 -13.01
CA LEU A 34 -19.91 -3.31 -12.90
C LEU A 34 -20.95 -4.37 -12.53
N HIS A 35 -20.92 -5.54 -13.18
CA HIS A 35 -21.80 -6.66 -12.86
C HIS A 35 -21.56 -7.20 -11.45
N ARG A 36 -20.30 -7.28 -11.01
CA ARG A 36 -19.96 -7.69 -9.63
C ARG A 36 -20.43 -6.71 -8.57
N TYR A 37 -20.30 -5.41 -8.80
CA TYR A 37 -20.87 -4.41 -7.90
C TYR A 37 -22.40 -4.54 -7.82
N SER A 38 -23.05 -4.87 -8.94
CA SER A 38 -24.49 -5.12 -8.98
C SER A 38 -24.87 -6.38 -8.19
N LEU A 39 -24.13 -7.49 -8.35
CA LEU A 39 -24.31 -8.71 -7.54
C LEU A 39 -24.09 -8.44 -6.06
N LYS A 40 -23.04 -7.70 -5.68
CA LYS A 40 -22.76 -7.32 -4.29
C LYS A 40 -23.98 -6.62 -3.68
N ARG A 41 -24.50 -5.57 -4.35
CA ARG A 41 -25.68 -4.82 -3.87
C ARG A 41 -26.92 -5.72 -3.76
N LEU A 42 -27.09 -6.66 -4.68
CA LEU A 42 -28.21 -7.60 -4.68
C LEU A 42 -28.14 -8.58 -3.51
N TYR A 43 -26.99 -9.22 -3.26
CA TYR A 43 -26.81 -10.12 -2.13
C TYR A 43 -26.97 -9.41 -0.78
N GLN A 44 -26.53 -8.16 -0.66
CA GLN A 44 -26.77 -7.33 0.52
C GLN A 44 -28.27 -7.16 0.78
N LYS A 45 -29.06 -6.81 -0.25
CA LYS A 45 -30.51 -6.63 -0.15
C LYS A 45 -31.26 -7.93 0.19
N LEU A 46 -30.73 -9.07 -0.26
CA LEU A 46 -31.28 -10.39 0.03
C LEU A 46 -30.93 -10.91 1.43
N GLY A 47 -30.05 -10.23 2.17
CA GLY A 47 -29.52 -10.73 3.44
C GLY A 47 -28.62 -11.95 3.29
N ASN A 48 -28.14 -12.25 2.07
CA ASN A 48 -27.21 -13.34 1.84
C ASN A 48 -25.78 -12.85 2.11
N ILE A 49 -25.41 -12.84 3.38
CA ILE A 49 -24.14 -12.27 3.86
C ILE A 49 -22.93 -13.05 3.31
N GLN A 50 -23.04 -14.37 3.17
CA GLN A 50 -21.95 -15.20 2.64
C GLN A 50 -21.61 -14.81 1.18
N GLU A 51 -22.62 -14.73 0.32
CA GLU A 51 -22.40 -14.35 -1.08
C GLU A 51 -22.02 -12.87 -1.22
N TYR A 52 -22.56 -12.00 -0.36
CA TYR A 52 -22.11 -10.61 -0.27
C TYR A 52 -20.62 -10.49 0.03
N ALA A 53 -20.14 -11.22 1.05
CA ALA A 53 -18.73 -11.27 1.42
C ALA A 53 -17.87 -11.86 0.29
N ASN A 54 -18.35 -12.90 -0.40
CA ASN A 54 -17.65 -13.51 -1.53
C ASN A 54 -17.52 -12.53 -2.72
N GLN A 55 -18.55 -11.72 -3.01
CA GLN A 55 -18.46 -10.71 -4.06
C GLN A 55 -17.48 -9.58 -3.69
N ILE A 56 -17.45 -9.14 -2.43
CA ILE A 56 -16.44 -8.16 -1.99
C ILE A 56 -15.03 -8.72 -2.19
N TYR A 57 -14.80 -9.97 -1.78
CA TYR A 57 -13.51 -10.61 -1.92
C TYR A 57 -13.06 -10.71 -3.39
N ARG A 58 -13.97 -11.06 -4.32
CA ARG A 58 -13.67 -11.05 -5.76
C ARG A 58 -13.35 -9.65 -6.28
N LEU A 59 -14.13 -8.65 -5.91
CA LEU A 59 -13.90 -7.25 -6.28
C LEU A 59 -12.52 -6.75 -5.81
N LEU A 60 -12.05 -7.19 -4.63
CA LEU A 60 -10.72 -6.82 -4.13
C LEU A 60 -9.60 -7.39 -5.01
N ILE A 61 -9.74 -8.63 -5.47
CA ILE A 61 -8.72 -9.32 -6.28
C ILE A 61 -8.72 -8.85 -7.72
N GLU A 62 -9.87 -8.49 -8.27
CA GLU A 62 -9.98 -8.10 -9.68
C GLU A 62 -9.70 -6.62 -9.92
N ASN A 63 -9.84 -5.78 -8.89
CA ASN A 63 -9.40 -4.38 -8.97
C ASN A 63 -7.88 -4.29 -8.86
N SER A 64 -7.24 -3.51 -9.74
CA SER A 64 -5.79 -3.25 -9.69
C SER A 64 -5.33 -2.41 -8.50
N VAL A 65 -6.27 -1.68 -7.87
CA VAL A 65 -6.05 -0.83 -6.70
C VAL A 65 -6.79 -1.43 -5.51
N VAL A 66 -6.13 -1.47 -4.35
CA VAL A 66 -6.76 -1.96 -3.11
C VAL A 66 -7.81 -0.96 -2.63
N ASP A 67 -9.08 -1.36 -2.72
CA ASP A 67 -10.20 -0.58 -2.17
C ASP A 67 -10.36 -0.84 -0.67
N MET A 68 -9.87 0.10 0.14
CA MET A 68 -9.98 0.00 1.60
C MET A 68 -11.43 0.01 2.09
N ASN A 69 -12.39 0.61 1.38
CA ASN A 69 -13.80 0.55 1.78
C ASN A 69 -14.36 -0.86 1.64
N LEU A 70 -13.92 -1.60 0.61
CA LEU A 70 -14.25 -3.02 0.46
C LEU A 70 -13.60 -3.88 1.54
N ILE A 71 -12.34 -3.62 1.91
CA ILE A 71 -11.66 -4.29 3.03
C ILE A 71 -12.46 -4.12 4.34
N HIS A 72 -12.88 -2.90 4.67
CA HIS A 72 -13.67 -2.63 5.87
C HIS A 72 -15.05 -3.31 5.82
N GLN A 73 -15.72 -3.28 4.66
CA GLN A 73 -17.00 -3.98 4.46
C GLN A 73 -16.85 -5.49 4.68
N LEU A 74 -15.80 -6.11 4.13
CA LEU A 74 -15.54 -7.53 4.28
C LEU A 74 -15.24 -7.89 5.75
N LYS A 75 -14.36 -7.14 6.40
CA LYS A 75 -14.00 -7.36 7.81
C LYS A 75 -15.21 -7.27 8.74
N LYS A 76 -16.18 -6.39 8.46
CA LYS A 76 -17.39 -6.23 9.27
C LYS A 76 -18.32 -7.44 9.21
N VAL A 77 -18.32 -8.18 8.10
CA VAL A 77 -19.25 -9.31 7.89
C VAL A 77 -18.64 -10.67 8.20
N CYS A 78 -17.31 -10.73 8.38
CA CYS A 78 -16.61 -11.96 8.77
C CYS A 78 -16.52 -12.09 10.29
N THR A 79 -16.51 -13.33 10.77
CA THR A 79 -16.03 -13.60 12.13
C THR A 79 -14.52 -13.32 12.24
N PRO A 80 -13.96 -13.16 13.45
CA PRO A 80 -12.51 -12.97 13.61
C PRO A 80 -11.68 -14.09 12.95
N GLU A 81 -12.10 -15.36 13.11
CA GLU A 81 -11.42 -16.53 12.54
C GLU A 81 -11.49 -16.56 11.00
N GLU A 82 -12.65 -16.22 10.43
CA GLU A 82 -12.80 -16.12 8.97
C GLU A 82 -11.98 -14.97 8.41
N TRP A 83 -11.95 -13.84 9.12
CA TRP A 83 -11.18 -12.67 8.72
C TRP A 83 -9.69 -12.97 8.72
N GLU A 84 -9.18 -13.67 9.72
CA GLU A 84 -7.77 -14.07 9.78
C GLU A 84 -7.36 -14.89 8.54
N LYS A 85 -8.13 -15.92 8.19
CA LYS A 85 -7.88 -16.75 7.00
C LYS A 85 -7.99 -15.94 5.71
N ARG A 86 -9.06 -15.15 5.55
CA ARG A 86 -9.29 -14.35 4.33
C ARG A 86 -8.26 -13.24 4.16
N SER A 87 -7.87 -12.57 5.23
CA SER A 87 -6.87 -11.50 5.17
C SER A 87 -5.48 -12.05 4.85
N ALA A 88 -5.09 -13.19 5.42
CA ALA A 88 -3.84 -13.87 5.07
C ALA A 88 -3.76 -14.17 3.56
N ASP A 89 -4.82 -14.72 2.99
CA ASP A 89 -4.87 -14.98 1.55
C ASP A 89 -4.91 -13.69 0.70
N LEU A 90 -5.64 -12.65 1.14
CA LEU A 90 -5.63 -11.35 0.46
C LEU A 90 -4.25 -10.69 0.47
N PHE A 91 -3.45 -10.86 1.53
CA PHE A 91 -2.10 -10.30 1.56
C PHE A 91 -1.21 -10.83 0.44
N GLU A 92 -1.35 -12.12 0.11
CA GLU A 92 -0.63 -12.77 -0.99
C GLU A 92 -1.17 -12.33 -2.35
N LYS A 93 -2.50 -12.36 -2.52
CA LYS A 93 -3.13 -12.03 -3.81
C LYS A 93 -2.95 -10.57 -4.20
N LEU A 94 -2.96 -9.66 -3.23
CA LEU A 94 -2.88 -8.22 -3.47
C LEU A 94 -1.45 -7.67 -3.45
N ARG A 95 -0.41 -8.52 -3.31
CA ARG A 95 0.99 -8.10 -3.14
C ARG A 95 1.52 -7.12 -4.20
N ASN A 96 0.98 -7.18 -5.41
CA ASN A 96 1.38 -6.33 -6.55
C ASN A 96 0.36 -5.22 -6.85
N HIS A 97 -0.69 -5.08 -6.03
CA HIS A 97 -1.74 -4.10 -6.23
C HIS A 97 -1.30 -2.74 -5.71
N VAL A 98 -1.75 -1.69 -6.38
CA VAL A 98 -1.50 -0.32 -5.93
C VAL A 98 -2.21 -0.10 -4.59
N GLY A 99 -1.50 0.48 -3.62
CA GLY A 99 -2.04 0.75 -2.29
C GLY A 99 -1.98 -0.44 -1.32
N VAL A 100 -1.34 -1.55 -1.68
CA VAL A 100 -1.20 -2.70 -0.77
C VAL A 100 -0.45 -2.34 0.53
N GLY A 101 0.51 -1.42 0.49
CA GLY A 101 1.19 -0.91 1.68
C GLY A 101 0.23 -0.32 2.73
N LEU A 102 -0.86 0.34 2.28
CA LEU A 102 -1.88 0.87 3.18
C LEU A 102 -2.70 -0.25 3.84
N PHE A 103 -2.96 -1.33 3.09
CA PHE A 103 -3.62 -2.50 3.65
C PHE A 103 -2.77 -3.18 4.71
N TYR A 104 -1.47 -3.37 4.45
CA TYR A 104 -0.54 -3.94 5.43
C TYR A 104 -0.44 -3.07 6.69
N SER A 105 -0.31 -1.76 6.55
CA SER A 105 -0.20 -0.85 7.69
C SER A 105 -1.46 -0.84 8.57
N GLN A 106 -2.66 -0.84 7.96
CA GLN A 106 -3.92 -0.88 8.71
C GLN A 106 -4.15 -2.22 9.43
N GLN A 107 -3.67 -3.34 8.87
CA GLN A 107 -3.72 -4.64 9.54
C GLN A 107 -2.52 -4.90 10.46
N LYS A 108 -1.63 -3.91 10.66
CA LYS A 108 -0.41 -4.01 11.48
C LYS A 108 0.53 -5.15 11.05
N ARG A 109 0.52 -5.49 9.76
CA ARG A 109 1.44 -6.45 9.15
C ARG A 109 2.72 -5.75 8.71
N TYR A 110 3.50 -5.31 9.70
CA TYR A 110 4.71 -4.53 9.46
C TYR A 110 5.84 -5.34 8.82
N ASP A 111 5.79 -6.66 8.97
CA ASP A 111 6.63 -7.61 8.25
C ASP A 111 6.43 -7.51 6.72
N LEU A 112 5.18 -7.58 6.28
CA LEU A 112 4.82 -7.47 4.86
C LEU A 112 5.02 -6.04 4.33
N LEU A 113 4.71 -5.04 5.17
CA LEU A 113 4.94 -3.64 4.83
C LEU A 113 6.43 -3.34 4.61
N LEU A 114 7.30 -3.89 5.45
CA LEU A 114 8.74 -3.74 5.30
C LEU A 114 9.23 -4.37 4.00
N ASP A 115 8.83 -5.62 3.72
CA ASP A 115 9.20 -6.30 2.46
C ASP A 115 8.77 -5.51 1.22
N HIS A 116 7.55 -4.97 1.24
CA HIS A 116 7.04 -4.08 0.20
C HIS A 116 7.91 -2.83 0.03
N VAL A 117 8.21 -2.12 1.12
CA VAL A 117 9.03 -0.89 1.12
C VAL A 117 10.47 -1.14 0.66
N LEU A 118 11.08 -2.26 1.07
CA LEU A 118 12.46 -2.57 0.70
C LEU A 118 12.58 -2.87 -0.80
N LYS A 119 11.57 -3.54 -1.39
CA LYS A 119 11.50 -3.86 -2.82
C LYS A 119 11.13 -2.66 -3.68
N ALA A 120 10.38 -1.70 -3.15
CA ALA A 120 10.01 -0.49 -3.86
C ALA A 120 11.26 0.33 -4.24
N PRO A 121 11.35 0.89 -5.45
CA PRO A 121 12.45 1.75 -5.84
C PRO A 121 12.36 3.10 -5.11
N GLY A 122 13.52 3.68 -4.76
CA GLY A 122 13.56 4.99 -4.13
C GLY A 122 13.09 4.98 -2.67
N LEU A 123 12.63 6.14 -2.19
CA LEU A 123 12.29 6.37 -0.78
C LEU A 123 10.86 6.86 -0.58
N GLU A 124 10.06 6.92 -1.64
CA GLU A 124 8.68 7.40 -1.58
C GLU A 124 7.84 6.57 -0.59
N ASP A 125 7.83 5.25 -0.71
CA ASP A 125 7.11 4.37 0.23
C ASP A 125 7.78 4.30 1.61
N ALA A 126 9.12 4.36 1.64
CA ALA A 126 9.89 4.37 2.89
C ALA A 126 9.55 5.58 3.77
N SER A 127 9.49 6.78 3.17
CA SER A 127 9.04 8.01 3.83
C SER A 127 7.55 7.95 4.18
N HIS A 128 6.70 7.45 3.28
CA HIS A 128 5.26 7.40 3.51
C HIS A 128 4.91 6.53 4.74
N TYR A 129 5.56 5.38 4.90
CA TYR A 129 5.32 4.44 6.00
C TYR A 129 6.33 4.58 7.15
N PHE A 130 7.14 5.64 7.14
CA PHE A 130 8.23 5.85 8.08
C PHE A 130 7.81 5.74 9.54
N ILE A 131 6.68 6.37 9.90
CA ILE A 131 6.19 6.41 11.30
C ILE A 131 5.89 5.02 11.88
N TYR A 132 5.52 4.07 11.02
CA TYR A 132 5.23 2.69 11.40
C TYR A 132 6.54 1.92 11.48
N LEU A 133 7.32 1.93 10.40
CA LEU A 133 8.53 1.11 10.28
C LEU A 133 9.66 1.56 11.20
N LYS A 134 9.76 2.85 11.55
CA LYS A 134 10.71 3.38 12.54
C LYS A 134 10.64 2.65 13.90
N LYS A 135 9.44 2.21 14.31
CA LYS A 135 9.24 1.53 15.60
C LYS A 135 9.48 0.03 15.53
N HIS A 136 9.29 -0.57 14.35
CA HIS A 136 9.24 -2.03 14.19
C HIS A 136 10.50 -2.60 13.52
N ALA A 137 11.12 -1.85 12.61
CA ALA A 137 12.30 -2.29 11.86
C ALA A 137 13.22 -1.09 11.49
N PRO A 138 13.73 -0.33 12.50
CA PRO A 138 14.54 0.86 12.26
C PRO A 138 15.83 0.57 11.48
N ASP A 139 16.49 -0.56 11.76
CA ASP A 139 17.79 -0.89 11.14
C ASP A 139 17.65 -1.21 9.65
N ALA A 140 16.63 -1.99 9.27
CA ALA A 140 16.35 -2.31 7.88
C ALA A 140 15.96 -1.05 7.09
N LEU A 141 15.19 -0.15 7.71
CA LEU A 141 14.82 1.12 7.12
C LEU A 141 16.04 2.03 6.94
N LEU A 142 16.92 2.10 7.95
CA LEU A 142 18.17 2.86 7.88
C LEU A 142 19.02 2.42 6.69
N GLN A 143 19.22 1.11 6.51
CA GLN A 143 19.97 0.56 5.37
C GLN A 143 19.37 0.96 4.01
N LYS A 144 18.04 0.93 3.89
CA LYS A 144 17.33 1.37 2.68
C LYS A 144 17.58 2.85 2.39
N TYR A 145 17.44 3.71 3.40
CA TYR A 145 17.71 5.15 3.27
C TYR A 145 19.14 5.41 2.83
N GLU A 146 20.11 4.80 3.51
CA GLU A 146 21.52 4.93 3.17
C GLU A 146 21.82 4.54 1.71
N TYR A 147 21.29 3.40 1.26
CA TYR A 147 21.47 2.91 -0.11
C TYR A 147 20.88 3.89 -1.14
N GLU A 148 19.62 4.28 -0.97
CA GLU A 148 18.94 5.15 -1.94
C GLU A 148 19.49 6.58 -1.91
N LEU A 149 19.87 7.11 -0.76
CA LEU A 149 20.49 8.44 -0.65
C LEU A 149 21.83 8.50 -1.38
N ARG A 150 22.67 7.46 -1.24
CA ARG A 150 23.93 7.35 -2.01
C ARG A 150 23.64 7.36 -3.51
N LYS A 151 22.65 6.60 -3.96
CA LYS A 151 22.23 6.53 -5.36
C LYS A 151 21.69 7.88 -5.86
N MET A 152 20.82 8.53 -5.09
CA MET A 152 20.27 9.86 -5.39
C MET A 152 21.36 10.93 -5.51
N ALA A 153 22.43 10.82 -4.72
CA ALA A 153 23.55 11.75 -4.75
C ALA A 153 24.55 11.52 -5.89
N GLN A 154 24.50 10.39 -6.60
CA GLN A 154 25.41 10.11 -7.72
C GLN A 154 25.28 11.10 -8.89
N PRO A 155 24.09 11.28 -9.50
CA PRO A 155 23.93 12.23 -10.58
C PRO A 155 24.11 13.67 -10.10
N THR A 156 24.58 14.55 -10.99
CA THR A 156 24.49 16.00 -10.75
C THR A 156 23.01 16.40 -10.78
N GLY A 157 22.61 17.31 -9.90
CA GLY A 157 21.22 17.72 -9.75
C GLY A 157 21.07 19.20 -9.47
N THR A 158 19.81 19.64 -9.42
CA THR A 158 19.45 21.02 -9.11
C THR A 158 19.50 21.28 -7.60
N ARG A 159 19.37 22.55 -7.19
CA ARG A 159 19.25 22.91 -5.77
C ARG A 159 18.07 22.19 -5.10
N THR A 160 16.93 22.09 -5.79
CA THR A 160 15.75 21.37 -5.31
C THR A 160 16.02 19.88 -5.07
N HIS A 161 16.78 19.25 -5.96
CA HIS A 161 17.18 17.85 -5.79
C HIS A 161 18.05 17.65 -4.54
N TYR A 162 19.06 18.50 -4.35
CA TYR A 162 19.92 18.43 -3.15
C TYR A 162 19.17 18.77 -1.86
N HIS A 163 18.20 19.68 -1.93
CA HIS A 163 17.31 19.94 -0.81
C HIS A 163 16.46 18.71 -0.45
N LYS A 164 15.94 17.96 -1.44
CA LYS A 164 15.26 16.67 -1.20
C LYS A 164 16.18 15.67 -0.49
N ILE A 165 17.44 15.54 -0.92
CA ILE A 165 18.44 14.68 -0.28
C ILE A 165 18.67 15.09 1.18
N ALA A 166 18.90 16.37 1.46
CA ALA A 166 19.13 16.86 2.83
C ALA A 166 17.92 16.62 3.76
N ARG A 167 16.70 16.82 3.25
CA ARG A 167 15.47 16.51 3.99
C ARG A 167 15.39 15.02 4.34
N LEU A 168 15.69 14.14 3.37
CA LEU A 168 15.66 12.69 3.57
C LEU A 168 16.76 12.19 4.52
N ILE A 169 17.96 12.80 4.51
CA ILE A 169 19.00 12.52 5.51
C ILE A 169 18.52 12.93 6.91
N THR A 170 17.81 14.06 7.03
CA THR A 170 17.26 14.51 8.32
C THR A 170 16.18 13.55 8.82
N GLU A 171 15.31 13.06 7.94
CA GLU A 171 14.32 12.03 8.27
C GLU A 171 15.00 10.74 8.72
N MET A 172 15.99 10.26 7.97
CA MET A 172 16.83 9.10 8.32
C MET A 172 17.46 9.24 9.70
N ALA A 173 18.06 10.40 9.99
CA ALA A 173 18.71 10.68 11.28
C ALA A 173 17.75 10.72 12.48
N SER A 174 16.44 10.80 12.23
CA SER A 174 15.45 10.68 13.28
C SER A 174 15.22 9.23 13.73
N LEU A 175 15.73 8.23 13.00
CA LEU A 175 15.65 6.82 13.40
C LEU A 175 16.45 6.58 14.70
N PRO A 176 16.03 5.61 15.55
CA PRO A 176 16.80 5.22 16.72
C PRO A 176 18.26 4.90 16.38
N ASN A 177 19.20 5.43 17.16
CA ASN A 177 20.64 5.17 17.03
C ASN A 177 21.26 5.48 15.65
N SER A 178 20.63 6.34 14.84
CA SER A 178 21.04 6.57 13.44
C SER A 178 21.90 7.83 13.21
N ILE A 179 22.09 8.67 14.23
CA ILE A 179 22.83 9.95 14.11
C ILE A 179 24.24 9.73 13.56
N VAL A 180 24.95 8.72 14.07
CA VAL A 180 26.30 8.37 13.61
C VAL A 180 26.29 7.96 12.13
N SER A 181 25.35 7.10 11.71
CA SER A 181 25.17 6.73 10.30
C SER A 181 24.91 7.95 9.41
N ALA A 182 24.07 8.88 9.85
CA ALA A 182 23.79 10.11 9.11
C ALA A 182 25.03 11.01 8.97
N GLN A 183 25.81 11.18 10.03
CA GLN A 183 27.07 11.93 10.00
C GLN A 183 28.10 11.28 9.07
N LEU A 184 28.24 9.95 9.12
CA LEU A 184 29.13 9.20 8.22
C LEU A 184 28.71 9.34 6.76
N LEU A 185 27.41 9.24 6.46
CA LEU A 185 26.88 9.46 5.12
C LEU A 185 27.16 10.89 4.63
N ILE A 186 26.91 11.90 5.47
CA ILE A 186 27.22 13.31 5.13
C ILE A 186 28.70 13.48 4.79
N LYS A 187 29.59 12.91 5.62
CA LYS A 187 31.04 12.93 5.39
C LYS A 187 31.41 12.27 4.06
N GLU A 188 30.92 11.06 3.81
CA GLU A 188 31.13 10.31 2.57
C GLU A 188 30.71 11.13 1.34
N LEU A 189 29.53 11.74 1.37
CA LEU A 189 29.03 12.55 0.26
C LEU A 189 29.85 13.82 0.03
N LYS A 190 30.33 14.48 1.09
CA LYS A 190 31.21 15.66 1.00
C LYS A 190 32.56 15.30 0.37
N GLU A 191 33.15 14.17 0.77
CA GLU A 191 34.44 13.67 0.24
C GLU A 191 34.32 13.23 -1.22
N LYS A 192 33.22 12.56 -1.58
CA LYS A 192 32.99 12.05 -2.94
C LYS A 192 32.63 13.16 -3.94
N TYR A 193 32.00 14.24 -3.49
CA TYR A 193 31.52 15.32 -4.36
C TYR A 193 31.98 16.74 -3.94
N PRO A 194 33.29 17.00 -3.82
CA PRO A 194 33.82 18.24 -3.22
C PRO A 194 33.58 19.49 -4.06
N ARG A 195 33.23 19.35 -5.34
CA ARG A 195 32.97 20.49 -6.26
C ARG A 195 31.50 20.87 -6.35
N ARG A 196 30.59 20.13 -5.71
CA ARG A 196 29.13 20.35 -5.79
C ARG A 196 28.67 21.31 -4.70
N LYS A 197 28.96 22.61 -4.87
CA LYS A 197 28.69 23.66 -3.87
C LYS A 197 27.27 23.61 -3.30
N ALA A 198 26.26 23.47 -4.16
CA ALA A 198 24.87 23.41 -3.72
C ALA A 198 24.55 22.22 -2.81
N LEU A 199 25.09 21.03 -3.12
CA LEU A 199 24.97 19.86 -2.26
C LEU A 199 25.68 20.09 -0.92
N LEU A 200 26.92 20.59 -0.96
CA LEU A 200 27.72 20.83 0.25
C LEU A 200 27.05 21.83 1.20
N GLU A 201 26.40 22.87 0.66
CA GLU A 201 25.64 23.83 1.46
C GLU A 201 24.44 23.18 2.15
N GLU A 202 23.63 22.39 1.42
CA GLU A 202 22.51 21.66 2.01
C GLU A 202 22.98 20.67 3.09
N LEU A 203 24.07 19.92 2.84
CA LEU A 203 24.63 18.97 3.82
C LEU A 203 25.16 19.67 5.08
N LYS A 204 25.81 20.84 4.95
CA LYS A 204 26.24 21.65 6.11
C LYS A 204 25.07 22.11 6.97
N LEU A 205 23.90 22.38 6.37
CA LEU A 205 22.70 22.76 7.12
C LEU A 205 22.13 21.59 7.91
N VAL A 206 22.21 20.37 7.38
CA VAL A 206 21.81 19.15 8.09
C VAL A 206 22.78 18.87 9.23
N GLU A 207 24.08 18.89 8.96
CA GLU A 207 25.15 18.62 9.94
C GLU A 207 25.06 19.51 11.19
N LYS A 208 24.65 20.77 11.05
CA LYS A 208 24.44 21.69 12.19
C LYS A 208 23.26 21.32 13.10
N LYS A 209 22.35 20.47 12.63
CA LYS A 209 21.11 20.09 13.33
C LYS A 209 21.18 18.69 13.95
N LEU A 210 22.18 17.89 13.57
CA LEU A 210 22.43 16.55 14.09
C LEU A 210 23.32 16.62 15.33
#